data_AF-G5NFR1-F1
#
_entry.id   AF-G5NFR1-F1
#
_cell.length_a   1.000
_cell.length_b   1.000
_cell.length_c   1.000
_cell.angle_alpha   90.00
_cell.angle_beta   90.00
_cell.angle_gamma   90.00
#
_symmetry.space_group_name_H-M   'P 1'
#
loop_
_entity.id
_entity.type
_entity.pdbx_description
1 polymer ?
#
loop_
_entity_poly.entity_id
_entity_poly.type
_entity_poly.pdbx_seq_one_letter_code
_entity_poly.pdbx_strand_id
1 'polypeptide(L)'
;MSWITPDLIEILLSILKAVVILLVVVTCGAFMSFGERRLLGLFQNRYGPNRVGWGGSLQLVADMIKMFFKEDWIPKFSDRVIFTLAPMIAFTSLLLSFAIVPVSPNWVVADLNIGILFFLMMAGLAVYAVLFAGWSSNNKYSLLGAMRASAQTVSYEVFLGLSLMGVVAQAGSFNMTDIVNNQAHLWNVIPQFFGFVTFAIAGVAVCHRHPFDQPEAEQELADGYHIEYSGMKFGLFFVGEYIGIVTVSALMVTLFFGGWHGPFLPPFVWFALKTAFFMMMFILIRASLPRPRYDQVMSFGWKVCLPLTLINLLVTAAVILWQAQ
;
A
#
# COMPACT_ATOMS: atom_id res chain seq x y z
N MET A 1 9.64 42.06 -18.81
CA MET A 1 9.35 41.13 -17.72
C MET A 1 8.69 39.90 -18.32
N SER A 2 9.48 38.93 -18.75
CA SER A 2 8.95 37.63 -19.16
C SER A 2 8.47 36.93 -17.89
N TRP A 3 7.16 36.80 -17.74
CA TRP A 3 6.53 36.07 -16.62
C TRP A 3 6.95 34.60 -16.54
N ILE A 4 7.60 34.09 -17.58
CA ILE A 4 8.17 32.77 -17.68
C ILE A 4 9.67 32.88 -17.38
N THR A 5 10.02 32.77 -16.09
CA THR A 5 11.40 32.50 -15.68
C THR A 5 11.72 31.01 -15.87
N PRO A 6 12.97 30.64 -16.16
CA PRO A 6 13.37 29.23 -16.24
C PRO A 6 13.01 28.46 -14.96
N ASP A 7 13.15 29.09 -13.79
CA ASP A 7 12.76 28.50 -12.50
C ASP A 7 11.25 28.18 -12.43
N LEU A 8 10.40 29.05 -12.98
CA LEU A 8 8.95 28.80 -13.02
C LEU A 8 8.62 27.61 -13.93
N ILE A 9 9.35 27.45 -15.05
CA ILE A 9 9.18 26.29 -15.93
C ILE A 9 9.56 25.01 -15.19
N GLU A 10 10.66 24.99 -14.45
CA GLU A 10 11.08 23.81 -13.68
C GLU A 10 10.08 23.43 -12.60
N ILE A 11 9.54 24.42 -11.87
CA ILE A 11 8.49 24.20 -10.86
C ILE A 11 7.21 23.67 -11.52
N LEU A 12 6.79 24.22 -12.66
CA LEU A 12 5.62 23.73 -13.37
C LEU A 12 5.82 22.30 -13.89
N LEU A 13 7.02 21.97 -14.37
CA LEU A 13 7.37 20.62 -14.80
C LEU A 13 7.38 19.64 -13.63
N SER A 14 7.87 20.01 -12.44
CA SER A 14 7.86 19.14 -11.28
C SER A 14 6.43 18.89 -10.76
N ILE A 15 5.59 19.92 -10.72
CA ILE A 15 4.16 19.79 -10.39
C ILE A 15 3.46 18.89 -11.42
N LEU A 16 3.74 19.07 -12.72
CA LEU A 16 3.15 18.23 -13.76
C LEU A 16 3.56 16.76 -13.61
N LYS A 17 4.85 16.48 -13.34
CA LYS A 17 5.34 15.13 -13.05
C LYS A 17 4.63 14.52 -11.84
N ALA A 18 4.47 15.29 -10.76
CA ALA A 18 3.78 14.86 -9.55
C ALA A 18 2.31 14.47 -9.85
N VAL A 19 1.58 15.36 -10.53
CA VAL A 19 0.17 15.12 -10.90
C VAL A 19 0.04 13.89 -11.80
N VAL A 20 0.92 13.74 -12.80
CA VAL A 20 0.90 12.58 -13.70
C VAL A 20 1.14 11.29 -12.92
N ILE A 21 2.14 11.24 -12.03
CA ILE A 21 2.44 10.04 -11.25
C ILE A 21 1.27 9.69 -10.32
N LEU A 22 0.74 10.66 -9.58
CA LEU A 22 -0.39 10.41 -8.68
C LEU A 22 -1.65 9.95 -9.43
N LEU A 23 -1.92 10.53 -10.61
CA LEU A 23 -3.03 10.10 -11.46
C LEU A 23 -2.82 8.67 -11.96
N VAL A 24 -1.60 8.33 -12.40
CA VAL A 24 -1.25 6.96 -12.79
C VAL A 24 -1.49 5.98 -11.65
N VAL A 25 -1.07 6.30 -10.41
CA VAL A 25 -1.30 5.44 -9.24
C VAL A 25 -2.79 5.22 -8.98
N VAL A 26 -3.61 6.28 -9.02
CA VAL A 26 -5.07 6.16 -8.86
C VAL A 26 -5.66 5.26 -9.95
N THR A 27 -5.23 5.45 -11.21
CA THR A 27 -5.70 4.59 -12.31
C THR A 27 -5.25 3.15 -12.14
N CYS A 28 -4.01 2.90 -11.72
CA CYS A 28 -3.50 1.56 -11.43
C CYS A 28 -4.32 0.89 -10.31
N GLY A 29 -4.61 1.60 -9.22
CA GLY A 29 -5.47 1.10 -8.14
C GLY A 29 -6.87 0.77 -8.63
N ALA A 30 -7.46 1.64 -9.46
CA ALA A 30 -8.76 1.40 -10.08
C ALA A 30 -8.75 0.16 -11.00
N PHE A 31 -7.75 0.05 -11.88
CA PHE A 31 -7.57 -1.12 -12.77
C PHE A 31 -7.26 -2.41 -12.01
N MET A 32 -6.63 -2.31 -10.83
CA MET A 32 -6.34 -3.45 -9.98
C MET A 32 -7.61 -4.19 -9.58
N SER A 33 -8.72 -3.48 -9.31
CA SER A 33 -10.01 -4.10 -9.00
C SER A 33 -10.53 -4.98 -10.16
N PHE A 34 -10.34 -4.53 -11.40
CA PHE A 34 -10.70 -5.30 -12.60
C PHE A 34 -9.75 -6.49 -12.81
N GLY A 35 -8.45 -6.25 -12.67
CA GLY A 35 -7.41 -7.27 -12.79
C GLY A 35 -7.60 -8.40 -11.77
N GLU A 36 -7.92 -8.05 -10.53
CA GLU A 36 -8.22 -8.99 -9.46
C GLU A 36 -9.42 -9.89 -9.79
N ARG A 37 -10.55 -9.33 -10.25
CA ARG A 37 -11.72 -10.13 -10.64
C ARG A 37 -11.39 -11.13 -11.75
N ARG A 38 -10.52 -10.76 -12.70
CA ARG A 38 -10.14 -11.62 -13.82
C ARG A 38 -9.16 -12.72 -13.39
N LEU A 39 -8.16 -12.38 -12.59
CA LEU A 39 -7.17 -13.33 -12.07
C LEU A 39 -7.79 -14.33 -11.09
N LEU A 40 -8.67 -13.87 -10.19
CA LEU A 40 -9.43 -14.77 -9.31
C LEU A 40 -10.33 -15.72 -10.10
N GLY A 41 -10.96 -15.24 -11.19
CA GLY A 41 -11.70 -16.11 -12.10
C GLY A 41 -10.82 -17.22 -12.65
N LEU A 42 -9.64 -16.86 -13.18
CA LEU A 42 -8.68 -17.80 -13.74
C LEU A 42 -8.22 -18.85 -12.71
N PHE A 43 -7.87 -18.44 -11.49
CA PHE A 43 -7.45 -19.36 -10.42
C PHE A 43 -8.57 -20.30 -9.94
N GLN A 44 -9.81 -19.83 -9.96
CA GLN A 44 -10.98 -20.60 -9.54
C GLN A 44 -11.62 -21.40 -10.69
N ASN A 45 -10.97 -21.45 -11.86
CA ASN A 45 -11.49 -22.09 -13.07
C ASN A 45 -12.92 -21.61 -13.44
N ARG A 46 -13.17 -20.30 -13.29
CA ARG A 46 -14.40 -19.62 -13.74
C ARG A 46 -14.07 -18.43 -14.62
N TYR A 47 -14.99 -18.08 -15.51
CA TYR A 47 -14.80 -16.89 -16.33
C TYR A 47 -14.87 -15.62 -15.47
N GLY A 48 -13.90 -14.72 -15.68
CA GLY A 48 -13.93 -13.36 -15.15
C GLY A 48 -14.97 -12.48 -15.87
N PRO A 49 -14.95 -11.16 -15.63
CA PRO A 49 -15.87 -10.23 -16.28
C PRO A 49 -15.74 -10.28 -17.81
N ASN A 50 -16.77 -10.75 -18.52
CA ASN A 50 -16.78 -10.91 -19.98
C ASN A 50 -17.91 -10.13 -20.69
N ARG A 51 -18.72 -9.36 -19.96
CA ARG A 51 -19.95 -8.75 -20.52
C ARG A 51 -19.80 -7.29 -20.95
N VAL A 52 -19.34 -6.41 -20.05
CA VAL A 52 -19.37 -4.96 -20.28
C VAL A 52 -18.09 -4.53 -21.02
N GLY A 53 -18.21 -4.20 -22.30
CA GLY A 53 -17.08 -3.86 -23.17
C GLY A 53 -16.29 -5.08 -23.66
N TRP A 54 -15.24 -4.83 -24.45
CA TRP A 54 -14.38 -5.90 -24.99
C TRP A 54 -13.59 -6.57 -23.87
N GLY A 55 -13.97 -7.81 -23.54
CA GLY A 55 -13.35 -8.58 -22.47
C GLY A 55 -13.56 -8.01 -21.06
N GLY A 56 -14.66 -7.27 -20.84
CA GLY A 56 -15.03 -6.72 -19.53
C GLY A 56 -14.38 -5.39 -19.15
N SER A 57 -13.58 -4.79 -20.03
CA SER A 57 -12.78 -3.58 -19.73
C SER A 57 -13.61 -2.37 -19.26
N LEU A 58 -14.85 -2.25 -19.73
CA LEU A 58 -15.74 -1.14 -19.36
C LEU A 58 -16.44 -1.36 -18.02
N GLN A 59 -16.22 -2.50 -17.34
CA GLN A 59 -16.77 -2.75 -16.00
C GLN A 59 -16.28 -1.71 -14.99
N LEU A 60 -15.02 -1.30 -15.07
CA LEU A 60 -14.46 -0.29 -14.17
C LEU A 60 -15.22 1.04 -14.28
N VAL A 61 -15.50 1.46 -15.52
CA VAL A 61 -16.25 2.69 -15.81
C VAL A 61 -17.68 2.60 -15.28
N ALA A 62 -18.33 1.45 -15.45
CA ALA A 62 -19.68 1.22 -14.92
C ALA A 62 -19.71 1.28 -13.39
N ASP A 63 -18.72 0.70 -12.71
CA ASP A 63 -18.59 0.74 -11.25
C ASP A 63 -18.33 2.18 -10.77
N MET A 64 -17.50 2.96 -11.47
CA MET A 64 -17.28 4.38 -11.17
C MET A 64 -18.55 5.22 -11.32
N ILE A 65 -19.26 5.09 -12.45
CA ILE A 65 -20.53 5.79 -12.68
C ILE A 65 -21.53 5.44 -11.57
N LYS A 66 -21.63 4.15 -11.21
CA LYS A 66 -22.48 3.71 -10.10
C LYS A 66 -22.12 4.43 -8.81
N MET A 67 -20.84 4.52 -8.44
CA MET A 67 -20.44 5.18 -7.20
C MET A 67 -20.72 6.69 -7.19
N PHE A 68 -20.61 7.37 -8.34
CA PHE A 68 -20.91 8.81 -8.46
C PHE A 68 -22.41 9.13 -8.34
N PHE A 69 -23.27 8.30 -8.92
CA PHE A 69 -24.73 8.53 -8.90
C PHE A 69 -25.43 7.83 -7.74
N LYS A 70 -24.72 6.97 -6.99
CA LYS A 70 -25.28 6.33 -5.80
C LYS A 70 -25.48 7.39 -4.72
N GLU A 71 -26.66 7.36 -4.10
CA GLU A 71 -27.02 8.26 -3.01
C GLU A 71 -25.96 8.25 -1.91
N ASP A 72 -25.39 9.42 -1.65
CA ASP A 72 -24.50 9.63 -0.52
C ASP A 72 -25.33 9.94 0.73
N TRP A 73 -25.53 8.92 1.56
CA TRP A 73 -26.29 9.03 2.79
C TRP A 73 -25.35 9.26 3.98
N ILE A 74 -25.69 10.24 4.83
CA ILE A 74 -25.01 10.48 6.10
C ILE A 74 -25.98 10.14 7.23
N PRO A 75 -25.67 9.14 8.09
CA PRO A 75 -26.53 8.79 9.21
C PRO A 75 -26.74 9.97 10.15
N LYS A 76 -27.99 10.19 10.61
CA LYS A 76 -28.31 11.29 11.54
C LYS A 76 -27.65 11.14 12.91
N PHE A 77 -27.31 9.91 13.29
CA PHE A 77 -26.64 9.57 14.54
C PHE A 77 -25.10 9.63 14.45
N SER A 78 -24.54 9.86 13.26
CA SER A 78 -23.11 9.98 13.01
C SER A 78 -22.58 11.40 13.20
N ASP A 79 -21.30 11.53 13.57
CA ASP A 79 -20.61 12.82 13.52
C ASP A 79 -20.27 13.17 12.07
N ARG A 80 -20.97 14.17 11.52
CA ARG A 80 -20.86 14.55 10.10
C ARG A 80 -19.44 14.94 9.66
N VAL A 81 -18.70 15.62 10.54
CA VAL A 81 -17.38 16.16 10.18
C VAL A 81 -16.38 15.02 10.09
N ILE A 82 -16.31 14.19 11.12
CA ILE A 82 -15.37 13.06 11.18
C ILE A 82 -15.76 12.00 10.14
N PHE A 83 -17.05 11.73 9.96
CA PHE A 83 -17.56 10.77 8.98
C PHE A 83 -17.22 11.16 7.54
N THR A 84 -17.16 12.45 7.22
CA THR A 84 -16.75 12.89 5.87
C THR A 84 -15.24 12.96 5.69
N LEU A 85 -14.50 13.35 6.73
CA LEU A 85 -13.04 13.47 6.70
C LEU A 85 -12.32 12.12 6.70
N ALA A 86 -12.82 11.11 7.41
CA ALA A 86 -12.13 9.83 7.54
C ALA A 86 -11.77 9.17 6.19
N PRO A 87 -12.70 8.97 5.22
CA PRO A 87 -12.34 8.43 3.91
C PRO A 87 -11.35 9.31 3.13
N MET A 88 -11.44 10.64 3.26
CA MET A 88 -10.50 11.56 2.60
C MET A 88 -9.10 11.42 3.17
N ILE A 89 -8.95 11.27 4.49
CA ILE A 89 -7.65 11.07 5.14
C ILE A 89 -7.05 9.73 4.70
N ALA A 90 -7.82 8.64 4.73
CA ALA A 90 -7.34 7.31 4.31
C ALA A 90 -6.85 7.30 2.85
N PHE A 91 -7.62 7.89 1.94
CA PHE A 91 -7.26 7.97 0.52
C PHE A 91 -6.02 8.85 0.30
N THR A 92 -6.01 10.06 0.86
CA THR A 92 -4.90 11.00 0.66
C THR A 92 -3.61 10.51 1.31
N SER A 93 -3.68 9.83 2.46
CA SER A 93 -2.49 9.36 3.14
C SER A 93 -1.75 8.29 2.32
N LEU A 94 -2.48 7.29 1.85
CA LEU A 94 -1.92 6.23 1.01
C LEU A 94 -1.48 6.76 -0.36
N LEU A 95 -2.21 7.69 -0.96
CA LEU A 95 -1.81 8.31 -2.23
C LEU A 95 -0.51 9.11 -2.09
N LEU A 96 -0.40 9.95 -1.06
CA LEU A 96 0.82 10.74 -0.79
C LEU A 96 2.01 9.85 -0.42
N SER A 97 1.77 8.70 0.20
CA SER A 97 2.83 7.71 0.49
C SER A 97 3.57 7.23 -0.76
N PHE A 98 2.95 7.30 -1.95
CA PHE A 98 3.61 6.96 -3.21
C PHE A 98 4.60 8.04 -3.69
N ALA A 99 4.48 9.29 -3.21
CA ALA A 99 5.29 10.40 -3.71
C ALA A 99 6.80 10.20 -3.51
N ILE A 100 7.20 9.41 -2.51
CA ILE A 100 8.61 9.11 -2.25
C ILE A 100 9.16 7.99 -3.13
N VAL A 101 8.31 7.24 -3.84
CA VAL A 101 8.71 6.06 -4.60
C VAL A 101 9.38 6.51 -5.90
N PRO A 102 10.67 6.17 -6.10
CA PRO A 102 11.36 6.58 -7.30
C PRO A 102 11.10 5.55 -8.42
N VAL A 103 10.47 6.00 -9.52
CA VAL A 103 10.00 5.12 -10.61
C VAL A 103 11.07 4.97 -11.70
N SER A 104 11.86 6.03 -11.92
CA SER A 104 13.05 6.01 -12.77
C SER A 104 14.02 7.09 -12.29
N PRO A 105 15.30 7.09 -12.74
CA PRO A 105 16.30 8.06 -12.28
C PRO A 105 15.88 9.52 -12.40
N ASN A 106 15.06 9.88 -13.41
CA ASN A 106 14.61 11.25 -13.67
C ASN A 106 13.15 11.51 -13.25
N TRP A 107 12.46 10.48 -12.76
CA TRP A 107 11.05 10.51 -12.38
C TRP A 107 10.90 10.10 -10.92
N VAL A 108 11.16 11.07 -10.05
CA VAL A 108 10.90 11.03 -8.61
C VAL A 108 10.03 12.24 -8.30
N VAL A 109 8.94 12.04 -7.54
CA VAL A 109 8.02 13.15 -7.19
C VAL A 109 8.64 14.01 -6.09
N ALA A 110 9.08 13.39 -5.00
CA ALA A 110 9.74 14.05 -3.89
C ALA A 110 10.94 13.23 -3.41
N ASP A 111 12.15 13.75 -3.63
CA ASP A 111 13.39 13.17 -3.13
C ASP A 111 13.62 13.66 -1.70
N LEU A 112 13.12 12.92 -0.71
CA LEU A 112 13.18 13.28 0.70
C LEU A 112 14.29 12.48 1.41
N ASN A 113 15.15 13.20 2.15
CA ASN A 113 16.17 12.58 3.00
C ASN A 113 15.58 11.61 4.04
N ILE A 114 14.32 11.79 4.41
CA ILE A 114 13.57 10.99 5.40
C ILE A 114 12.47 10.15 4.74
N GLY A 115 12.68 9.69 3.50
CA GLY A 115 11.67 9.00 2.69
C GLY A 115 10.94 7.87 3.43
N ILE A 116 11.69 6.93 4.03
CA ILE A 116 11.07 5.80 4.77
C ILE A 116 10.25 6.27 5.98
N LEU A 117 10.73 7.28 6.72
CA LEU A 117 10.01 7.83 7.88
C LEU A 117 8.71 8.52 7.44
N PHE A 118 8.75 9.20 6.29
CA PHE A 118 7.55 9.78 5.69
C PHE A 118 6.52 8.70 5.33
N PHE A 119 6.95 7.58 4.75
CA PHE A 119 6.04 6.45 4.49
C PHE A 119 5.38 5.93 5.78
N LEU A 120 6.17 5.67 6.82
CA LEU A 120 5.65 5.20 8.11
C LEU A 120 4.66 6.21 8.71
N MET A 121 4.96 7.51 8.65
CA MET A 121 4.03 8.55 9.10
C MET A 121 2.70 8.51 8.34
N MET A 122 2.73 8.38 7.01
CA MET A 122 1.51 8.33 6.20
C MET A 122 0.72 7.02 6.43
N ALA A 123 1.40 5.90 6.63
CA ALA A 123 0.77 4.63 7.00
C ALA A 123 0.03 4.73 8.34
N GLY A 124 0.65 5.31 9.37
CA GLY A 124 0.01 5.56 10.65
C GLY A 124 -1.21 6.49 10.55
N LEU A 125 -1.16 7.53 9.72
CA LEU A 125 -2.32 8.39 9.44
C LEU A 125 -3.49 7.62 8.80
N ALA A 126 -3.21 6.64 7.94
CA ALA A 126 -4.24 5.77 7.38
C ALA A 126 -4.96 4.95 8.47
N VAL A 127 -4.22 4.48 9.48
CA VAL A 127 -4.80 3.73 10.61
C VAL A 127 -5.72 4.60 11.46
N TYR A 128 -5.35 5.86 11.69
CA TYR A 128 -6.22 6.82 12.37
C TYR A 128 -7.52 7.08 11.60
N ALA A 129 -7.44 7.13 10.26
CA ALA A 129 -8.62 7.30 9.42
C ALA A 129 -9.63 6.16 9.60
N VAL A 130 -9.15 4.90 9.66
CA VAL A 130 -10.00 3.72 9.93
C VAL A 130 -10.66 3.82 11.31
N LEU A 131 -9.91 4.23 12.34
CA LEU A 131 -10.45 4.40 13.69
C LEU A 131 -11.54 5.49 13.74
N PHE A 132 -11.28 6.63 13.10
CA PHE A 132 -12.25 7.73 12.98
C PHE A 132 -13.49 7.33 12.19
N ALA A 133 -13.34 6.48 11.17
CA ALA A 133 -14.45 5.96 10.40
C ALA A 133 -15.39 5.12 11.28
N GLY A 134 -14.83 4.20 12.07
CA GLY A 134 -15.61 3.37 12.99
C GLY A 134 -16.26 4.18 14.12
N TRP A 135 -15.52 5.10 14.72
CA TRP A 135 -16.04 5.94 15.82
C TRP A 135 -17.15 6.89 15.35
N SER A 136 -16.95 7.59 14.23
CA SER A 136 -17.91 8.57 13.71
C SER A 136 -19.24 7.94 13.27
N SER A 137 -19.22 6.67 12.87
CA SER A 137 -20.40 5.90 12.49
C SER A 137 -21.39 5.70 13.64
N ASN A 138 -20.96 5.82 14.90
CA ASN A 138 -21.78 5.66 16.11
C ASN A 138 -22.62 4.35 16.12
N ASN A 139 -22.07 3.30 15.49
CA ASN A 139 -22.57 1.92 15.54
C ASN A 139 -21.53 1.04 16.24
N LYS A 140 -21.96 0.29 17.26
CA LYS A 140 -21.05 -0.55 18.07
C LYS A 140 -20.37 -1.65 17.25
N TYR A 141 -21.03 -2.18 16.22
CA TYR A 141 -20.43 -3.20 15.35
C TYR A 141 -19.27 -2.62 14.54
N SER A 142 -19.50 -1.46 13.92
CA SER A 142 -18.48 -0.74 13.16
C SER A 142 -17.31 -0.29 14.03
N LEU A 143 -17.59 0.14 15.26
CA LEU A 143 -16.54 0.50 16.23
C LEU A 143 -15.69 -0.71 16.63
N LEU A 144 -16.29 -1.88 16.90
CA LEU A 144 -15.55 -3.10 17.21
C LEU A 144 -14.69 -3.57 16.02
N GLY A 145 -15.21 -3.46 14.80
CA GLY A 145 -14.46 -3.71 13.57
C GLY A 145 -13.25 -2.78 13.45
N ALA A 146 -13.46 -1.47 13.55
CA ALA A 146 -12.40 -0.47 13.47
C ALA A 146 -11.33 -0.66 14.56
N MET A 147 -11.72 -0.93 15.81
CA MET A 147 -10.76 -1.18 16.89
C MET A 147 -9.87 -2.39 16.62
N ARG A 148 -10.43 -3.48 16.07
CA ARG A 148 -9.65 -4.66 15.67
C ARG A 148 -8.74 -4.36 14.48
N ALA A 149 -9.25 -3.66 13.47
CA ALA A 149 -8.46 -3.25 12.30
C ALA A 149 -7.26 -2.39 12.70
N SER A 150 -7.50 -1.34 13.50
CA SER A 150 -6.46 -0.45 13.97
C SER A 150 -5.44 -1.17 14.86
N ALA A 151 -5.88 -2.01 15.79
CA ALA A 151 -4.94 -2.76 16.63
C ALA A 151 -4.03 -3.69 15.80
N GLN A 152 -4.60 -4.36 14.79
CA GLN A 152 -3.83 -5.21 13.89
C GLN A 152 -2.84 -4.40 13.06
N THR A 153 -3.28 -3.34 12.39
CA THR A 153 -2.41 -2.55 11.51
C THR A 153 -1.31 -1.84 12.28
N VAL A 154 -1.58 -1.25 13.45
CA VAL A 154 -0.53 -0.67 14.30
C VAL A 154 0.51 -1.72 14.69
N SER A 155 0.08 -2.93 15.04
CA SER A 155 1.02 -4.01 15.42
C SER A 155 1.94 -4.39 14.25
N TYR A 156 1.38 -4.54 13.04
CA TYR A 156 2.16 -4.90 11.87
C TYR A 156 2.97 -3.74 11.29
N GLU A 157 2.59 -2.50 11.52
CA GLU A 157 3.35 -1.31 11.15
C GLU A 157 4.70 -1.26 11.89
N VAL A 158 4.72 -1.64 13.18
CA VAL A 158 5.97 -1.77 13.93
C VAL A 158 6.90 -2.80 13.28
N PHE A 159 6.36 -3.95 12.87
CA PHE A 159 7.17 -4.99 12.20
C PHE A 159 7.62 -4.55 10.81
N LEU A 160 6.78 -3.79 10.10
CA LEU A 160 7.15 -3.17 8.83
C LEU A 160 8.34 -2.23 9.04
N GLY A 161 8.28 -1.31 10.01
CA GLY A 161 9.40 -0.42 10.32
C GLY A 161 10.69 -1.15 10.71
N LEU A 162 10.60 -2.15 11.60
CA LEU A 162 11.77 -2.94 12.03
C LEU A 162 12.40 -3.74 10.88
N SER A 163 11.58 -4.29 9.97
CA SER A 163 12.08 -5.06 8.82
C SER A 163 12.92 -4.22 7.85
N LEU A 164 12.72 -2.90 7.81
CA LEU A 164 13.45 -1.96 6.96
C LEU A 164 14.80 -1.55 7.53
N MET A 165 15.00 -1.66 8.84
CA MET A 165 16.21 -1.15 9.50
C MET A 165 17.49 -1.81 8.97
N GLY A 166 17.44 -3.09 8.61
CA GLY A 166 18.57 -3.79 8.00
C GLY A 166 18.93 -3.25 6.61
N VAL A 167 17.92 -2.90 5.81
CA VAL A 167 18.11 -2.30 4.47
C VAL A 167 18.71 -0.90 4.59
N VAL A 168 18.19 -0.09 5.53
CA VAL A 168 18.71 1.26 5.79
C VAL A 168 20.15 1.21 6.29
N ALA A 169 20.47 0.29 7.20
CA ALA A 169 21.83 0.14 7.72
C ALA A 169 22.85 -0.19 6.62
N GLN A 170 22.47 -1.00 5.62
CA GLN A 170 23.33 -1.31 4.47
C GLN A 170 23.47 -0.16 3.48
N ALA A 171 22.43 0.65 3.31
CA ALA A 171 22.45 1.81 2.41
C ALA A 171 23.08 3.06 3.03
N GLY A 172 23.08 3.18 4.36
CA GLY A 172 23.57 4.37 5.06
C GLY A 172 22.70 5.63 4.85
N SER A 173 21.52 5.50 4.24
CA SER A 173 20.60 6.59 3.92
C SER A 173 19.15 6.14 4.10
N PHE A 174 18.29 7.09 4.51
CA PHE A 174 16.83 6.90 4.54
C PHE A 174 16.17 7.33 3.23
N ASN A 175 16.95 7.85 2.27
CA ASN A 175 16.46 8.24 0.96
C ASN A 175 16.24 7.01 0.07
N MET A 176 15.10 6.95 -0.61
CA MET A 176 14.71 5.84 -1.46
C MET A 176 15.59 5.72 -2.72
N THR A 177 16.04 6.85 -3.28
CA THR A 177 16.90 6.87 -4.46
C THR A 177 18.28 6.29 -4.15
N ASP A 178 18.87 6.69 -3.03
CA ASP A 178 20.15 6.15 -2.53
C ASP A 178 20.07 4.64 -2.27
N ILE A 179 18.97 4.17 -1.68
CA ILE A 179 18.76 2.73 -1.44
C ILE A 179 18.71 1.95 -2.76
N VAL A 180 18.02 2.46 -3.77
CA VAL A 180 17.97 1.80 -5.09
C VAL A 180 19.35 1.79 -5.75
N ASN A 181 20.10 2.90 -5.66
CA ASN A 181 21.44 2.98 -6.23
C ASN A 181 22.43 2.01 -5.54
N ASN A 182 22.30 1.78 -4.23
CA ASN A 182 23.10 0.77 -3.52
C ASN A 182 22.82 -0.66 -4.02
N GLN A 183 21.63 -0.92 -4.56
CA GLN A 183 21.25 -2.24 -5.08
C GLN A 183 21.77 -2.54 -6.49
N ALA A 184 22.65 -1.70 -7.06
CA ALA A 184 23.15 -1.88 -8.43
C ALA A 184 23.90 -3.21 -8.64
N HIS A 185 24.64 -3.68 -7.62
CA HIS A 185 25.43 -4.91 -7.72
C HIS A 185 24.75 -6.13 -7.10
N LEU A 186 24.14 -5.98 -5.93
CA LEU A 186 23.45 -7.05 -5.21
C LEU A 186 22.09 -6.53 -4.76
N TRP A 187 21.04 -7.33 -4.98
CA TRP A 187 19.70 -7.01 -4.50
C TRP A 187 19.61 -7.25 -3.01
N ASN A 188 18.95 -6.35 -2.28
CA ASN A 188 18.81 -6.42 -0.83
C ASN A 188 18.01 -7.65 -0.37
N VAL A 189 17.25 -8.33 -1.23
CA VAL A 189 16.60 -9.62 -0.89
C VAL A 189 17.60 -10.66 -0.39
N ILE A 190 18.81 -10.70 -0.97
CA ILE A 190 19.80 -11.73 -0.65
C ILE A 190 20.32 -11.56 0.79
N PRO A 191 20.88 -10.39 1.17
CA PRO A 191 21.35 -10.20 2.53
C PRO A 191 20.23 -10.01 3.56
N GLN A 192 19.05 -9.50 3.15
CA GLN A 192 17.94 -9.17 4.05
C GLN A 192 16.70 -10.04 3.79
N PHE A 193 16.88 -11.34 3.53
CA PHE A 193 15.77 -12.23 3.18
C PHE A 193 14.67 -12.28 4.26
N PHE A 194 15.05 -12.37 5.53
CA PHE A 194 14.09 -12.38 6.63
C PHE A 194 13.39 -11.02 6.81
N GLY A 195 14.09 -9.92 6.55
CA GLY A 195 13.51 -8.57 6.47
C GLY A 195 12.49 -8.48 5.33
N PHE A 196 12.79 -9.03 4.17
CA PHE A 196 11.85 -9.07 3.05
C PHE A 196 10.57 -9.86 3.38
N VAL A 197 10.70 -11.07 3.93
CA VAL A 197 9.53 -11.91 4.28
C VAL A 197 8.62 -11.21 5.29
N THR A 198 9.22 -10.60 6.31
CA THR A 198 8.46 -9.87 7.34
C THR A 198 7.83 -8.60 6.79
N PHE A 199 8.54 -7.86 5.93
CA PHE A 199 7.99 -6.69 5.22
C PHE A 199 6.81 -7.09 4.32
N ALA A 200 6.93 -8.17 3.55
CA ALA A 200 5.87 -8.65 2.66
C ALA A 200 4.61 -9.04 3.46
N ILE A 201 4.77 -9.79 4.56
CA ILE A 201 3.64 -10.19 5.41
C ILE A 201 3.00 -8.97 6.09
N ALA A 202 3.82 -8.08 6.67
CA ALA A 202 3.33 -6.86 7.30
C ALA A 202 2.64 -5.93 6.29
N GLY A 203 3.17 -5.84 5.07
CA GLY A 203 2.57 -5.12 3.96
C GLY A 203 1.17 -5.62 3.61
N VAL A 204 0.95 -6.94 3.59
CA VAL A 204 -0.40 -7.50 3.39
C VAL A 204 -1.35 -7.12 4.53
N ALA A 205 -0.86 -7.11 5.77
CA ALA A 205 -1.66 -6.71 6.92
C ALA A 205 -2.04 -5.22 6.91
N VAL A 206 -1.13 -4.33 6.48
CA VAL A 206 -1.38 -2.88 6.37
C VAL A 206 -2.39 -2.56 5.25
N CYS A 207 -2.40 -3.34 4.16
CA CYS A 207 -3.37 -3.17 3.08
C CYS A 207 -4.74 -3.78 3.36
N HIS A 208 -5.02 -4.28 4.58
CA HIS A 208 -6.28 -4.92 4.95
C HIS A 208 -6.72 -6.00 3.94
N ARG A 209 -5.77 -6.81 3.46
CA ARG A 209 -6.09 -7.90 2.51
C ARG A 209 -6.00 -9.29 3.08
N HIS A 210 -6.88 -10.14 2.53
CA HIS A 210 -6.93 -11.56 2.79
C HIS A 210 -5.51 -12.14 2.72
N PRO A 211 -5.01 -12.84 3.76
CA PRO A 211 -5.71 -13.44 4.90
C PRO A 211 -5.93 -12.54 6.13
N PHE A 212 -5.38 -11.33 6.15
CA PHE A 212 -5.37 -10.41 7.30
C PHE A 212 -6.58 -9.44 7.31
N ASP A 213 -7.63 -9.79 6.58
CA ASP A 213 -8.83 -8.97 6.38
C ASP A 213 -10.01 -9.50 7.22
N GLN A 214 -9.78 -9.67 8.52
CA GLN A 214 -10.81 -10.17 9.44
C GLN A 214 -11.77 -9.09 9.94
N PRO A 215 -11.33 -7.84 10.19
CA PRO A 215 -12.23 -6.79 10.63
C PRO A 215 -13.29 -6.41 9.59
N GLU A 216 -13.02 -6.59 8.30
CA GLU A 216 -13.93 -6.29 7.18
C GLU A 216 -14.56 -7.57 6.60
N ALA A 217 -14.25 -8.75 7.17
CA ALA A 217 -14.85 -9.98 6.72
C ALA A 217 -16.37 -9.96 6.97
N GLU A 218 -17.15 -10.07 5.88
CA GLU A 218 -18.60 -10.25 5.88
C GLU A 218 -19.07 -11.38 6.83
N GLN A 219 -18.20 -12.38 7.03
CA GLN A 219 -18.46 -13.59 7.83
C GLN A 219 -18.30 -13.38 9.35
N GLU A 220 -17.59 -12.33 9.80
CA GLU A 220 -17.40 -12.06 11.23
C GLU A 220 -18.16 -10.80 11.68
N LEU A 221 -17.78 -9.63 11.17
CA LEU A 221 -18.25 -8.32 11.66
C LEU A 221 -18.91 -7.47 10.56
N ALA A 222 -19.48 -8.12 9.54
CA ALA A 222 -20.30 -7.48 8.52
C ALA A 222 -19.67 -6.23 7.88
N ASP A 223 -18.40 -6.30 7.45
CA ASP A 223 -17.68 -5.22 6.74
C ASP A 223 -17.17 -4.06 7.62
N GLY A 224 -17.17 -4.23 8.95
CA GLY A 224 -16.42 -3.39 9.88
C GLY A 224 -16.78 -1.90 9.80
N TYR A 225 -15.79 -1.05 9.50
CA TYR A 225 -15.99 0.41 9.43
C TYR A 225 -16.69 0.88 8.15
N HIS A 226 -16.96 0.00 7.18
CA HIS A 226 -17.65 0.34 5.93
C HIS A 226 -19.18 0.38 6.05
N ILE A 227 -19.77 -0.25 7.08
CA ILE A 227 -21.21 -0.52 7.22
C ILE A 227 -22.11 0.69 6.91
N GLU A 228 -21.76 1.87 7.42
CA GLU A 228 -22.60 3.06 7.33
C GLU A 228 -22.30 3.93 6.09
N TYR A 229 -21.26 3.61 5.32
CA TYR A 229 -20.81 4.42 4.19
C TYR A 229 -21.54 4.02 2.90
N SER A 230 -21.95 5.03 2.12
CA SER A 230 -22.57 4.85 0.80
C SER A 230 -21.89 5.75 -0.26
N GLY A 231 -22.10 5.40 -1.53
CA GLY A 231 -21.67 6.18 -2.68
C GLY A 231 -20.17 6.46 -2.71
N MET A 232 -19.81 7.74 -2.86
CA MET A 232 -18.41 8.15 -3.08
C MET A 232 -17.51 7.94 -1.86
N LYS A 233 -18.01 8.13 -0.64
CA LYS A 233 -17.19 7.96 0.57
C LYS A 233 -16.75 6.50 0.77
N PHE A 234 -17.65 5.56 0.50
CA PHE A 234 -17.31 4.14 0.44
C PHE A 234 -16.29 3.87 -0.67
N GLY A 235 -16.52 4.43 -1.87
CA GLY A 235 -15.58 4.32 -2.99
C GLY A 235 -14.16 4.80 -2.66
N LEU A 236 -14.02 5.87 -1.86
CA LEU A 236 -12.72 6.39 -1.44
C LEU A 236 -11.93 5.42 -0.54
N PHE A 237 -12.58 4.72 0.38
CA PHE A 237 -11.93 3.67 1.18
C PHE A 237 -11.42 2.53 0.29
N PHE A 238 -12.29 1.99 -0.56
CA PHE A 238 -11.93 0.89 -1.47
C PHE A 238 -10.79 1.27 -2.42
N VAL A 239 -10.86 2.44 -3.06
CA VAL A 239 -9.79 2.89 -3.96
C VAL A 239 -8.51 3.16 -3.15
N GLY A 240 -8.61 3.70 -1.94
CA GLY A 240 -7.49 3.89 -1.01
C GLY A 240 -6.75 2.59 -0.70
N GLU A 241 -7.47 1.53 -0.34
CA GLU A 241 -6.88 0.19 -0.11
C GLU A 241 -6.15 -0.36 -1.33
N TYR A 242 -6.74 -0.23 -2.54
CA TYR A 242 -6.07 -0.66 -3.77
C TYR A 242 -4.83 0.18 -4.08
N ILE A 243 -4.87 1.48 -3.81
CA ILE A 243 -3.67 2.34 -3.88
C ILE A 243 -2.62 1.84 -2.88
N GLY A 244 -3.03 1.43 -1.67
CA GLY A 244 -2.17 0.78 -0.69
C GLY A 244 -1.47 -0.47 -1.23
N ILE A 245 -2.19 -1.33 -1.97
CA ILE A 245 -1.58 -2.52 -2.61
C ILE A 245 -0.52 -2.10 -3.63
N VAL A 246 -0.81 -1.08 -4.44
CA VAL A 246 0.14 -0.53 -5.43
C VAL A 246 1.36 0.06 -4.73
N THR A 247 1.16 0.85 -3.66
CA THR A 247 2.25 1.50 -2.93
C THR A 247 3.15 0.51 -2.21
N VAL A 248 2.58 -0.45 -1.48
CA VAL A 248 3.35 -1.49 -0.79
C VAL A 248 4.07 -2.40 -1.78
N SER A 249 3.44 -2.74 -2.92
CA SER A 249 4.09 -3.49 -4.01
C SER A 249 5.27 -2.72 -4.61
N ALA A 250 5.10 -1.41 -4.82
CA ALA A 250 6.18 -0.53 -5.25
C ALA A 250 7.32 -0.48 -4.24
N LEU A 251 7.02 -0.35 -2.96
CA LEU A 251 8.01 -0.31 -1.89
C LEU A 251 8.81 -1.62 -1.78
N MET A 252 8.16 -2.79 -1.92
CA MET A 252 8.86 -4.07 -1.99
C MET A 252 9.91 -4.08 -3.11
N VAL A 253 9.54 -3.54 -4.29
CA VAL A 253 10.44 -3.49 -5.43
C VAL A 253 11.61 -2.53 -5.20
N THR A 254 11.35 -1.33 -4.66
CA THR A 254 12.40 -0.34 -4.41
C THR A 254 13.35 -0.76 -3.29
N LEU A 255 12.83 -1.37 -2.22
CA LEU A 255 13.61 -1.64 -1.01
C LEU A 255 14.36 -2.97 -1.05
N PHE A 256 13.86 -3.94 -1.82
CA PHE A 256 14.45 -5.27 -1.88
C PHE A 256 14.91 -5.69 -3.28
N PHE A 257 14.13 -5.45 -4.34
CA PHE A 257 14.35 -6.03 -5.68
C PHE A 257 15.05 -5.10 -6.69
N GLY A 258 15.87 -4.16 -6.24
CA GLY A 258 16.71 -3.36 -7.15
C GLY A 258 15.97 -2.22 -7.84
N GLY A 259 14.75 -1.86 -7.43
CA GLY A 259 13.97 -0.78 -8.04
C GLY A 259 13.88 -0.90 -9.56
N TRP A 260 14.35 0.14 -10.26
CA TRP A 260 14.40 0.22 -11.73
C TRP A 260 15.59 -0.50 -12.38
N HIS A 261 16.54 -1.05 -11.61
CA HIS A 261 17.68 -1.77 -12.18
C HIS A 261 17.23 -3.10 -12.81
N GLY A 262 17.60 -3.32 -14.06
CA GLY A 262 17.40 -4.59 -14.76
C GLY A 262 18.13 -4.62 -16.10
N PRO A 263 18.44 -5.80 -16.64
CA PRO A 263 19.16 -5.91 -17.91
C PRO A 263 18.21 -5.63 -19.09
N PHE A 264 18.71 -4.99 -20.16
CA PHE A 264 18.07 -4.80 -21.47
C PHE A 264 16.87 -3.84 -21.62
N LEU A 265 15.90 -3.82 -20.69
CA LEU A 265 14.69 -2.98 -20.82
C LEU A 265 14.84 -1.58 -20.18
N PRO A 266 14.04 -0.59 -20.63
CA PRO A 266 14.02 0.73 -20.00
C PRO A 266 13.72 0.64 -18.49
N PRO A 267 14.33 1.52 -17.66
CA PRO A 267 14.21 1.46 -16.19
C PRO A 267 12.75 1.44 -15.68
N PHE A 268 11.87 2.25 -16.31
CA PHE A 268 10.45 2.30 -15.97
C PHE A 268 9.73 0.96 -16.19
N VAL A 269 10.04 0.25 -17.27
CA VAL A 269 9.38 -1.02 -17.62
C VAL A 269 9.74 -2.10 -16.62
N TRP A 270 11.00 -2.14 -16.18
CA TRP A 270 11.44 -3.08 -15.14
C TRP A 270 10.74 -2.83 -13.81
N PHE A 271 10.66 -1.57 -13.41
CA PHE A 271 9.91 -1.19 -12.21
C PHE A 271 8.44 -1.61 -12.32
N ALA A 272 7.78 -1.29 -13.43
CA ALA A 272 6.38 -1.63 -13.66
C ALA A 272 6.14 -3.15 -13.68
N LEU A 273 7.04 -3.94 -14.28
CA LEU A 273 6.90 -5.40 -14.34
C LEU A 273 7.06 -6.04 -12.96
N LYS A 274 8.09 -5.63 -12.20
CA LYS A 274 8.31 -6.14 -10.84
C LYS A 274 7.16 -5.75 -9.92
N THR A 275 6.65 -4.53 -10.01
CA THR A 275 5.48 -4.10 -9.23
C THR A 275 4.24 -4.87 -9.61
N ALA A 276 4.00 -5.11 -10.90
CA ALA A 276 2.91 -5.97 -11.38
C ALA A 276 3.03 -7.42 -10.87
N PHE A 277 4.24 -7.96 -10.77
CA PHE A 277 4.47 -9.28 -10.19
C PHE A 277 4.02 -9.34 -8.72
N PHE A 278 4.40 -8.34 -7.90
CA PHE A 278 3.94 -8.29 -6.50
C PHE A 278 2.44 -8.05 -6.39
N MET A 279 1.86 -7.19 -7.23
CA MET A 279 0.40 -7.03 -7.30
C MET A 279 -0.31 -8.36 -7.60
N MET A 280 0.19 -9.16 -8.56
CA MET A 280 -0.33 -10.50 -8.83
C MET A 280 -0.16 -11.45 -7.64
N MET A 281 0.96 -11.34 -6.90
CA MET A 281 1.19 -12.12 -5.68
C MET A 281 0.14 -11.82 -4.60
N PHE A 282 -0.23 -10.54 -4.39
CA PHE A 282 -1.32 -10.17 -3.47
C PHE A 282 -2.64 -10.86 -3.85
N ILE A 283 -2.98 -10.90 -5.14
CA ILE A 283 -4.20 -11.56 -5.62
C ILE A 283 -4.10 -13.08 -5.44
N LEU A 284 -2.94 -13.68 -5.71
CA LEU A 284 -2.71 -15.10 -5.51
C LEU A 284 -2.84 -15.51 -4.04
N ILE A 285 -2.30 -14.70 -3.12
CA ILE A 285 -2.42 -14.90 -1.67
C ILE A 285 -3.89 -14.90 -1.25
N ARG A 286 -4.70 -13.96 -1.76
CA ARG A 286 -6.15 -13.93 -1.54
C ARG A 286 -6.85 -15.17 -2.06
N ALA A 287 -6.41 -15.71 -3.19
CA ALA A 287 -7.03 -16.90 -3.81
C ALA A 287 -6.68 -18.20 -3.08
N SER A 288 -5.50 -18.29 -2.47
CA SER A 288 -4.90 -19.55 -2.02
C SER A 288 -4.95 -19.77 -0.51
N LEU A 289 -4.86 -18.72 0.30
CA LEU A 289 -4.78 -18.86 1.76
C LEU A 289 -6.14 -18.72 2.42
N PRO A 290 -6.42 -19.46 3.52
CA PRO A 290 -7.61 -19.25 4.35
C PRO A 290 -7.42 -18.07 5.33
N ARG A 291 -8.53 -17.60 5.92
CA ARG A 291 -8.49 -16.59 6.99
C ARG A 291 -8.07 -17.25 8.32
N PRO A 292 -6.90 -16.93 8.90
CA PRO A 292 -6.62 -17.25 10.30
C PRO A 292 -7.55 -16.45 11.21
N ARG A 293 -7.58 -16.76 12.50
CA ARG A 293 -8.30 -15.97 13.50
C ARG A 293 -7.46 -14.77 13.97
N TYR A 294 -8.12 -13.69 14.42
CA TYR A 294 -7.45 -12.48 14.92
C TYR A 294 -6.40 -12.73 15.99
N ASP A 295 -6.72 -13.58 16.97
CA ASP A 295 -5.77 -13.92 18.04
C ASP A 295 -4.51 -14.60 17.48
N GLN A 296 -4.66 -15.42 16.43
CA GLN A 296 -3.54 -16.12 15.78
C GLN A 296 -2.68 -15.15 14.98
N VAL A 297 -3.30 -14.22 14.25
CA VAL A 297 -2.61 -13.14 13.51
C VAL A 297 -1.76 -12.31 14.46
N MET A 298 -2.36 -11.83 15.54
CA MET A 298 -1.62 -11.06 16.55
C MET A 298 -0.49 -11.89 17.18
N SER A 299 -0.74 -13.16 17.50
CA SER A 299 0.29 -14.03 18.05
C SER A 299 1.44 -14.28 17.06
N PHE A 300 1.15 -14.38 15.76
CA PHE A 300 2.14 -14.59 14.72
C PHE A 300 3.05 -13.38 14.57
N GLY A 301 2.49 -12.17 14.55
CA GLY A 301 3.27 -10.93 14.51
C GLY A 301 4.26 -10.84 15.69
N TRP A 302 3.76 -11.00 16.91
CA TRP A 302 4.59 -10.85 18.12
C TRP A 302 5.55 -12.00 18.39
N LYS A 303 5.17 -13.25 18.10
CA LYS A 303 6.00 -14.43 18.39
C LYS A 303 6.94 -14.82 17.25
N VAL A 304 6.61 -14.44 16.01
CA VAL A 304 7.39 -14.83 14.82
C VAL A 304 8.02 -13.62 14.15
N CYS A 305 7.24 -12.61 13.74
CA CYS A 305 7.78 -11.47 12.99
C CYS A 305 8.77 -10.62 13.81
N LEU A 306 8.48 -10.35 15.08
CA LEU A 306 9.35 -9.54 15.92
C LEU A 306 10.72 -10.20 16.17
N PRO A 307 10.81 -11.46 16.66
CA PRO A 307 12.11 -12.09 16.87
C PRO A 307 12.89 -12.22 15.56
N LEU A 308 12.20 -12.53 14.46
CA LEU A 308 12.81 -12.72 13.15
C LEU A 308 13.44 -11.43 12.61
N THR A 309 12.73 -10.29 12.71
CA THR A 309 13.28 -8.99 12.29
C THR A 309 14.44 -8.54 13.16
N LEU A 310 14.37 -8.75 14.48
CA LEU A 310 15.46 -8.39 15.39
C LEU A 310 16.72 -9.22 15.16
N ILE A 311 16.59 -10.53 14.97
CA ILE A 311 17.75 -11.40 14.65
C ILE A 311 18.39 -10.94 13.34
N ASN A 312 17.57 -10.67 12.31
CA ASN A 312 18.07 -10.20 11.03
C ASN A 312 18.81 -8.86 11.14
N LEU A 313 18.27 -7.93 11.93
CA LEU A 313 18.93 -6.65 12.21
C LEU A 313 20.26 -6.82 12.96
N LEU A 314 20.30 -7.68 13.98
CA LEU A 314 21.52 -7.94 14.75
C LEU A 314 22.61 -8.60 13.90
N VAL A 315 22.25 -9.58 13.08
CA VAL A 315 23.18 -10.24 12.15
C VAL A 315 23.75 -9.23 11.17
N THR A 316 22.91 -8.36 10.63
CA THR A 316 23.34 -7.38 9.62
C THR A 316 24.19 -6.27 10.23
N ALA A 317 23.87 -5.81 11.44
CA ALA A 317 24.75 -4.92 12.21
C ALA A 317 26.12 -5.56 12.50
N ALA A 318 26.16 -6.85 12.88
CA ALA A 318 27.40 -7.56 13.13
C ALA A 318 28.28 -7.70 11.87
N VAL A 319 27.66 -7.98 10.71
CA VAL A 319 28.38 -8.06 9.42
C VAL A 319 28.95 -6.69 9.03
N ILE A 320 28.18 -5.61 9.19
CA ILE A 320 28.66 -4.25 8.90
C ILE A 320 29.85 -3.89 9.80
N LEU A 321 29.77 -4.19 11.11
CA LEU A 321 30.86 -3.94 12.04
C LEU A 321 32.11 -4.77 11.71
N TRP A 322 31.95 -6.01 11.29
CA TRP A 322 33.06 -6.85 10.85
C TRP A 322 33.76 -6.27 9.62
N GLN A 323 33.00 -5.74 8.65
CA GLN A 323 33.56 -5.16 7.42
C GLN A 323 34.18 -3.76 7.64
N ALA A 324 33.84 -3.09 8.74
CA ALA A 324 34.39 -1.80 9.11
C ALA A 324 35.77 -1.91 9.80
N GLN A 325 36.17 -3.11 10.23
CA GLN A 325 37.51 -3.42 10.76
C GLN A 325 38.47 -3.82 9.64
#